data_AF-A0A3C7W244-F1
#
_entry.id   AF-A0A3C7W244-F1
#
_cell.length_a   1.000
_cell.length_b   1.000
_cell.length_c   1.000
_cell.angle_alpha   90.00
_cell.angle_beta   90.00
_cell.angle_gamma   90.00
#
_symmetry.space_group_name_H-M   'P 1'
#
loop_
_entity.id
_entity.type
_entity.pdbx_description
1 polymer ?
#
loop_
_entity_poly.entity_id
_entity_poly.type
_entity_poly.pdbx_seq_one_letter_code
_entity_poly.pdbx_strand_id
1 'polypeptide(L)'
;MLTFTSMVSAGDEAMALGAVKAVSGAYPLRGELTASSEPFGAATGRAGGPEPGTLWLDSRLFALLGIEPGASVEVGEARFTVTAAVRTEPDRGASFLGLGPRVLLHVDDIPATGVVQPGSRVRYRQLFAGDPAAVAAFRDWL
;
A
#
# COMPACT_ATOMS: atom_id res chain seq x y z
N MET A 1 -4.67 8.96 1.48
CA MET A 1 -3.62 7.99 1.10
C MET A 1 -2.39 8.74 0.62
N LEU A 2 -1.21 8.12 0.71
CA LEU A 2 0.02 8.65 0.14
C LEU A 2 0.80 7.55 -0.57
N THR A 3 1.62 7.93 -1.55
CA THR A 3 2.42 7.00 -2.35
C THR A 3 3.82 7.52 -2.58
N PHE A 4 4.79 6.62 -2.56
CA PHE A 4 6.21 6.87 -2.83
C PHE A 4 6.88 5.58 -3.29
N THR A 5 8.14 5.65 -3.70
CA THR A 5 8.94 4.48 -4.03
C THR A 5 9.96 4.26 -2.91
N SER A 6 10.12 3.02 -2.46
CA SER A 6 11.10 2.65 -1.43
C SER A 6 11.66 1.26 -1.67
N MET A 7 12.85 0.99 -1.15
CA MET A 7 13.33 -0.37 -1.02
C MET A 7 12.48 -1.11 0.03
N VAL A 8 12.20 -2.38 -0.27
CA VAL A 8 11.68 -3.38 0.66
C VAL A 8 12.76 -4.44 0.81
N SER A 9 13.09 -4.82 2.03
CA SER A 9 14.10 -5.84 2.31
C SER A 9 13.52 -7.00 3.12
N ALA A 10 14.09 -8.18 2.92
CA ALA A 10 13.88 -9.37 3.74
C ALA A 10 15.26 -9.84 4.23
N GLY A 11 15.66 -9.36 5.41
CA GLY A 11 17.05 -9.50 5.88
C GLY A 11 18.03 -8.68 5.04
N ASP A 12 19.30 -9.09 5.05
CA ASP A 12 20.40 -8.26 4.52
C ASP A 12 20.67 -8.44 3.01
N GLU A 13 20.22 -9.55 2.42
CA GLU A 13 20.59 -9.92 1.04
C GLU A 13 19.44 -9.76 0.03
N ALA A 14 18.19 -9.88 0.47
CA ALA A 14 17.03 -9.85 -0.40
C ALA A 14 16.37 -8.47 -0.36
N MET A 15 16.51 -7.70 -1.45
CA MET A 15 15.94 -6.36 -1.56
C MET A 15 15.28 -6.13 -2.92
N ALA A 16 14.15 -5.42 -2.91
CA ALA A 16 13.43 -5.07 -4.12
C ALA A 16 12.83 -3.66 -4.03
N LEU A 17 12.81 -2.95 -5.15
CA LEU A 17 12.18 -1.63 -5.23
C LEU A 17 10.66 -1.76 -5.30
N GLY A 18 9.96 -1.25 -4.30
CA GLY A 18 8.50 -1.30 -4.16
C GLY A 18 7.82 0.05 -4.39
N ALA A 19 6.67 0.03 -5.06
CA ALA A 19 5.77 1.17 -5.14
C ALA A 19 4.87 1.18 -3.89
N VAL A 20 5.27 1.92 -2.86
CA VAL A 20 4.58 1.99 -1.59
C VAL A 20 3.32 2.85 -1.70
N LYS A 21 2.24 2.35 -1.12
CA LYS A 21 0.98 3.08 -0.91
C LYS A 21 0.50 2.87 0.51
N ALA A 22 0.38 3.96 1.24
CA ALA A 22 -0.19 3.98 2.57
C ALA A 22 -1.65 4.37 2.52
N VAL A 23 -2.52 3.53 3.06
CA VAL A 23 -3.98 3.70 3.06
C VAL A 23 -4.53 3.75 4.48
N SER A 24 -5.62 4.47 4.68
CA SER A 24 -6.38 4.46 5.94
C SER A 24 -7.32 3.26 6.01
N GLY A 25 -7.82 2.92 7.19
CA GLY A 25 -8.87 1.89 7.36
C GLY A 25 -10.14 2.11 6.52
N ALA A 26 -10.48 3.35 6.18
CA ALA A 26 -11.63 3.67 5.31
C ALA A 26 -11.40 3.39 3.81
N TYR A 27 -10.21 2.93 3.40
CA TYR A 27 -9.92 2.62 2.01
C TYR A 27 -10.38 1.20 1.65
N PRO A 28 -10.97 0.97 0.46
CA PRO A 28 -11.31 1.95 -0.58
C PRO A 28 -12.66 2.63 -0.34
N LEU A 29 -12.75 3.94 -0.62
CA LEU A 29 -14.04 4.67 -0.63
C LEU A 29 -14.88 4.40 -1.88
N ARG A 30 -14.27 3.85 -2.94
CA ARG A 30 -14.94 3.50 -4.19
C ARG A 30 -14.23 2.33 -4.86
N GLY A 31 -15.03 1.41 -5.40
CA GLY A 31 -14.56 0.18 -6.04
C GLY A 31 -14.14 -0.88 -5.05
N GLU A 32 -13.52 -1.95 -5.55
CA GLU A 32 -13.15 -3.13 -4.76
C GLU A 32 -11.64 -3.34 -4.74
N LEU A 33 -11.09 -3.49 -3.53
CA LEU A 33 -9.74 -3.96 -3.29
C LEU A 33 -9.78 -5.49 -3.15
N THR A 34 -8.93 -6.20 -3.89
CA THR A 34 -8.85 -7.66 -3.78
C THR A 34 -7.47 -8.13 -3.38
N ALA A 35 -7.43 -9.20 -2.61
CA ALA A 35 -6.21 -9.84 -2.14
C ALA A 35 -6.37 -11.37 -2.10
N SER A 36 -5.25 -12.07 -2.07
CA SER A 36 -5.16 -13.52 -1.88
C SER A 36 -4.27 -13.84 -0.69
N SER A 37 -4.49 -14.99 -0.04
CA SER A 37 -3.60 -15.47 1.02
C SER A 37 -2.23 -15.85 0.49
N GLU A 38 -2.20 -16.45 -0.72
CA GLU A 38 -0.99 -16.91 -1.39
C GLU A 38 -0.62 -16.01 -2.58
N PRO A 39 0.66 -15.91 -2.96
CA PRO A 39 1.08 -15.25 -4.19
C PRO A 39 0.40 -15.89 -5.41
N PHE A 40 -0.16 -15.08 -6.30
CA PHE A 40 -0.92 -15.54 -7.48
C PHE A 40 -2.15 -16.40 -7.18
N GLY A 41 -2.57 -16.50 -5.91
CA GLY A 41 -3.76 -17.22 -5.50
C GLY A 41 -5.08 -16.57 -5.96
N ALA A 42 -6.18 -17.25 -5.65
CA ALA A 42 -7.52 -16.76 -5.93
C ALA A 42 -7.78 -15.43 -5.19
N ALA A 43 -8.21 -14.42 -5.94
CA ALA A 43 -8.49 -13.10 -5.40
C ALA A 43 -9.85 -13.11 -4.68
N THR A 44 -9.87 -12.53 -3.48
CA THR A 44 -11.07 -12.32 -2.67
C THR A 44 -11.25 -10.83 -2.40
N GLY A 45 -12.49 -10.35 -2.48
CA GLY A 45 -12.84 -8.99 -2.09
C GLY A 45 -12.53 -8.74 -0.62
N ARG A 46 -11.93 -7.59 -0.30
CA ARG A 46 -11.61 -7.19 1.07
C ARG A 46 -12.23 -5.83 1.37
N ALA A 47 -12.90 -5.75 2.51
CA ALA A 47 -13.24 -4.49 3.14
C ALA A 47 -12.03 -4.02 3.94
N GLY A 48 -11.42 -2.90 3.55
CA GLY A 48 -10.21 -2.40 4.20
C GLY A 48 -8.92 -2.89 3.56
N GLY A 49 -7.83 -2.18 3.88
CA GLY A 49 -6.46 -2.57 3.52
C GLY A 49 -5.76 -3.38 4.62
N PRO A 50 -4.42 -3.37 4.64
CA PRO A 50 -3.64 -3.96 5.73
C PRO A 50 -3.90 -3.27 7.07
N GLU A 51 -3.89 -4.05 8.14
CA GLU A 51 -3.89 -3.54 9.51
C GLU A 51 -2.52 -2.92 9.85
N PRO A 52 -2.44 -1.99 10.83
CA PRO A 52 -1.17 -1.45 11.32
C PRO A 52 -0.15 -2.55 11.65
N GLY A 53 1.11 -2.34 11.26
CA GLY A 53 2.20 -3.31 11.43
C GLY A 53 2.20 -4.46 10.42
N THR A 54 1.28 -4.47 9.44
CA THR A 54 1.21 -5.50 8.40
C THR A 54 1.34 -4.93 6.98
N LEU A 55 1.75 -5.77 6.03
CA LEU A 55 1.87 -5.43 4.61
C LEU A 55 1.11 -6.38 3.72
N TRP A 56 0.56 -5.83 2.63
CA TRP A 56 0.18 -6.62 1.46
C TRP A 56 1.13 -6.32 0.31
N LEU A 57 1.66 -7.36 -0.31
CA LEU A 57 2.64 -7.24 -1.39
C LEU A 57 2.06 -7.68 -2.74
N ASP A 58 2.48 -7.06 -3.84
CA ASP A 58 2.28 -7.63 -5.18
C ASP A 58 2.92 -9.01 -5.23
N SER A 59 2.25 -9.98 -5.85
CA SER A 59 2.72 -11.38 -5.85
C SER A 59 4.15 -11.55 -6.39
N ARG A 60 4.63 -10.64 -7.25
CA ARG A 60 6.01 -10.69 -7.75
C ARG A 60 7.05 -10.37 -6.69
N LEU A 61 6.72 -9.58 -5.65
CA LEU A 61 7.65 -9.26 -4.57
C LEU A 61 8.01 -10.48 -3.72
N PHE A 62 7.09 -11.44 -3.58
CA PHE A 62 7.38 -12.69 -2.87
C PHE A 62 8.55 -13.44 -3.52
N ALA A 63 8.50 -13.58 -4.85
CA ALA A 63 9.59 -14.22 -5.61
C ALA A 63 10.88 -13.38 -5.60
N LEU A 64 10.78 -12.05 -5.72
CA LEU A 64 11.96 -11.16 -5.70
C LEU A 64 12.68 -11.15 -4.35
N LEU A 65 11.93 -11.29 -3.26
CA LEU A 65 12.46 -11.30 -1.90
C LEU A 65 12.74 -12.72 -1.38
N GLY A 66 12.29 -13.76 -2.09
CA GLY A 66 12.42 -15.15 -1.64
C GLY A 66 11.63 -15.46 -0.36
N ILE A 67 10.43 -14.88 -0.22
CA ILE A 67 9.60 -14.99 0.99
C ILE A 67 8.22 -15.59 0.71
N GLU A 68 7.60 -16.08 1.78
CA GLU A 68 6.22 -16.57 1.79
C GLU A 68 5.32 -15.67 2.66
N PRO A 69 3.98 -15.75 2.52
CA PRO A 69 3.06 -15.11 3.46
C PRO A 69 3.40 -15.46 4.92
N GLY A 70 3.28 -14.46 5.81
CA GLY A 70 3.70 -14.54 7.20
C GLY A 70 5.15 -14.13 7.45
N ALA A 71 5.97 -13.96 6.40
CA ALA A 71 7.34 -13.49 6.53
C ALA A 71 7.42 -12.06 7.06
N SER A 72 8.57 -11.73 7.67
CA SER A 72 8.88 -10.39 8.11
C SER A 72 9.73 -9.67 7.06
N VAL A 73 9.37 -8.43 6.75
CA VAL A 73 10.09 -7.57 5.81
C VAL A 73 10.21 -6.15 6.36
N GLU A 74 11.11 -5.36 5.79
CA GLU A 74 11.39 -4.00 6.24
C GLU A 74 11.11 -2.99 5.12
N VAL A 75 10.61 -1.83 5.51
CA VAL A 75 10.42 -0.66 4.64
C VAL A 75 11.00 0.54 5.36
N GLY A 76 12.16 1.02 4.90
CA GLY A 76 12.95 1.99 5.65
C GLY A 76 13.41 1.38 6.98
N GLU A 77 13.02 2.01 8.08
CA GLU A 77 13.41 1.57 9.44
C GLU A 77 12.36 0.66 10.10
N ALA A 78 11.15 0.56 9.53
CA ALA A 78 10.06 -0.21 10.11
C ALA A 78 10.03 -1.65 9.59
N ARG A 79 9.72 -2.58 10.50
CA ARG A 79 9.53 -3.99 10.23
C ARG A 79 8.05 -4.35 10.25
N PHE A 80 7.64 -5.18 9.31
CA PHE A 80 6.25 -5.57 9.10
C PHE A 80 6.12 -7.07 8.88
N THR A 81 4.92 -7.60 9.13
CA THR A 81 4.52 -8.96 8.71
C THR A 81 3.74 -8.90 7.41
N VAL A 82 4.11 -9.70 6.42
CA VAL A 82 3.39 -9.80 5.15
C VAL A 82 2.18 -10.71 5.34
N THR A 83 0.96 -10.20 5.22
CA THR A 83 -0.27 -10.95 5.56
C THR A 83 -1.12 -11.33 4.35
N ALA A 84 -0.88 -10.72 3.19
CA ALA A 84 -1.59 -11.07 1.96
C ALA A 84 -0.82 -10.65 0.71
N ALA A 85 -1.21 -11.22 -0.43
CA ALA A 85 -0.82 -10.73 -1.74
C ALA A 85 -1.93 -9.84 -2.33
N VAL A 86 -1.62 -8.57 -2.63
CA VAL A 86 -2.57 -7.67 -3.29
C VAL A 86 -2.75 -8.07 -4.76
N ARG A 87 -4.01 -8.14 -5.21
CA ARG A 87 -4.36 -8.59 -6.56
C ARG A 87 -4.89 -7.46 -7.42
N THR A 88 -5.84 -6.68 -6.93
CA THR A 88 -6.35 -5.49 -7.62
C THR A 88 -6.56 -4.33 -6.66
N GLU A 89 -6.30 -3.12 -7.13
CA GLU A 89 -6.61 -1.87 -6.43
C GLU A 89 -7.62 -1.07 -7.29
N PRO A 90 -8.73 -0.58 -6.73
CA PRO A 90 -9.78 0.05 -7.53
C PRO A 90 -9.38 1.40 -8.13
N ASP A 91 -8.33 2.00 -7.59
CA ASP A 91 -7.86 3.34 -7.87
C ASP A 91 -6.43 3.35 -8.44
N ARG A 92 -5.92 2.18 -8.81
CA ARG A 92 -4.70 2.01 -9.60
C ARG A 92 -5.06 2.20 -11.08
N GLY A 93 -4.96 3.44 -11.54
CA GLY A 93 -5.13 3.76 -12.96
C GLY A 93 -4.03 3.15 -13.82
N ALA A 94 -4.25 3.10 -15.13
CA ALA A 94 -3.28 2.66 -16.16
C ALA A 94 -2.10 3.65 -16.34
N SER A 95 -1.56 4.18 -15.24
CA SER A 95 -0.41 5.08 -15.28
C SER A 95 0.86 4.27 -15.51
N PHE A 96 1.45 4.45 -16.70
CA PHE A 96 2.75 3.89 -17.08
C PHE A 96 3.90 4.26 -16.13
N LEU A 97 3.72 5.25 -15.23
CA LEU A 97 4.74 5.76 -14.32
C LEU A 97 4.75 5.08 -12.93
N GLY A 98 3.78 4.21 -12.64
CA GLY A 98 3.76 3.37 -11.44
C GLY A 98 4.62 2.12 -11.59
N LEU A 99 5.92 2.29 -11.85
CA LEU A 99 6.82 1.25 -12.38
C LEU A 99 7.24 0.15 -11.37
N GLY A 100 6.73 0.17 -10.13
CA GLY A 100 7.10 -0.82 -9.11
C GLY A 100 5.97 -1.81 -8.78
N PRO A 101 6.31 -3.04 -8.35
CA PRO A 101 5.35 -3.91 -7.68
C PRO A 101 4.80 -3.22 -6.43
N ARG A 102 3.51 -3.41 -6.14
CA ARG A 102 2.82 -2.76 -5.02
C ARG A 102 3.36 -3.22 -3.67
N VAL A 103 3.53 -2.27 -2.77
CA VAL A 103 3.58 -2.48 -1.32
C VAL A 103 2.44 -1.66 -0.73
N LEU A 104 1.47 -2.31 -0.10
CA LEU A 104 0.34 -1.66 0.56
C LEU A 104 0.53 -1.77 2.07
N LEU A 105 0.34 -0.66 2.79
CA LEU A 105 0.51 -0.59 4.25
C LEU A 105 -0.46 0.42 4.87
N HIS A 106 -0.62 0.40 6.21
CA HIS A 106 -1.51 1.33 6.90
C HIS A 106 -0.88 2.72 7.05
N VAL A 107 -1.64 3.80 6.84
CA VAL A 107 -1.09 5.17 6.88
C VAL A 107 -0.43 5.53 8.21
N ASP A 108 -0.89 4.94 9.31
CA ASP A 108 -0.36 5.17 10.66
C ASP A 108 1.05 4.59 10.86
N ASP A 109 1.49 3.67 10.00
CA ASP A 109 2.84 3.11 10.09
C ASP A 109 3.90 3.99 9.40
N ILE A 110 3.48 5.00 8.63
CA ILE A 110 4.39 5.85 7.85
C ILE A 110 5.46 6.53 8.72
N PRO A 111 5.13 7.14 9.88
CA PRO A 111 6.14 7.72 10.75
C PRO A 111 7.23 6.73 11.16
N ALA A 112 6.88 5.48 11.44
CA ALA A 112 7.83 4.44 11.85
C ALA A 112 8.80 4.04 10.72
N THR A 113 8.42 4.23 9.45
CA THR A 113 9.29 3.88 8.32
C THR A 113 10.50 4.81 8.19
N GLY A 114 10.42 6.05 8.69
CA GLY A 114 11.45 7.08 8.47
C GLY A 114 11.63 7.54 7.01
N VAL A 115 10.88 6.97 6.04
CA VAL A 115 11.08 7.23 4.61
C VAL A 115 10.55 8.61 4.18
N VAL A 116 9.50 9.09 4.85
CA VAL A 116 8.88 10.38 4.54
C VAL A 116 9.55 11.48 5.36
N GLN A 117 10.46 12.20 4.71
CA GLN A 117 11.27 13.26 5.31
C GLN A 117 11.39 14.46 4.36
N PRO A 118 11.90 15.62 4.82
CA PRO A 118 12.20 16.73 3.94
C PRO A 118 13.08 16.29 2.76
N GLY A 119 12.63 16.58 1.53
CA GLY A 119 13.28 16.13 0.29
C GLY A 119 12.71 14.85 -0.32
N SER A 120 11.87 14.08 0.40
CA SER A 120 11.22 12.88 -0.15
C SER A 120 10.21 13.23 -1.24
N ARG A 121 10.17 12.40 -2.30
CA ARG A 121 9.20 12.53 -3.39
C ARG A 121 7.94 11.73 -3.06
N VAL A 122 6.99 12.39 -2.42
CA VAL A 122 5.72 11.77 -2.00
C VAL A 122 4.55 12.38 -2.79
N ARG A 123 3.62 11.54 -3.22
CA ARG A 123 2.35 11.97 -3.80
C ARG A 123 1.22 11.70 -2.84
N TYR A 124 0.44 12.72 -2.53
CA TYR A 124 -0.74 12.62 -1.69
C TYR A 124 -2.00 12.55 -2.55
N ARG A 125 -2.95 11.71 -2.14
CA ARG A 125 -4.31 11.69 -2.70
C ARG A 125 -5.30 11.60 -1.56
N GLN A 126 -6.23 12.55 -1.53
CA GLN A 126 -7.32 12.58 -0.57
C GLN A 126 -8.62 12.32 -1.34
N LEU A 127 -9.46 11.48 -0.76
CA LEU A 127 -10.79 11.16 -1.26
C LEU A 127 -11.75 11.44 -0.12
N PHE A 128 -12.86 12.08 -0.44
CA PHE A 128 -13.89 12.46 0.54
C PHE A 128 -15.19 11.75 0.17
N ALA A 129 -15.86 11.19 1.16
CA ALA A 129 -17.16 10.56 1.03
C ALA A 129 -18.03 10.96 2.23
N GLY A 130 -19.33 11.11 2.00
CA GLY A 130 -20.26 11.60 3.01
C GLY A 130 -21.52 12.15 2.35
N ASP A 131 -22.25 13.00 3.08
CA ASP A 131 -23.40 13.71 2.55
C ASP A 131 -23.01 14.54 1.30
N PRO A 132 -23.74 14.42 0.17
CA PRO A 132 -23.40 15.11 -1.06
C PRO A 132 -23.32 16.63 -0.93
N ALA A 133 -24.17 17.26 -0.11
CA ALA A 133 -24.15 18.71 0.08
C ALA A 133 -22.93 19.13 0.92
N ALA A 134 -22.59 18.36 1.96
CA ALA A 134 -21.38 18.61 2.76
C ALA A 134 -20.09 18.46 1.92
N VAL A 135 -20.01 17.41 1.08
CA VAL A 135 -18.85 17.20 0.19
C VAL A 135 -18.76 18.31 -0.87
N ALA A 136 -19.90 18.76 -1.42
CA ALA A 136 -19.92 19.88 -2.36
C ALA A 136 -19.44 21.18 -1.70
N ALA A 137 -19.94 21.49 -0.51
CA ALA A 137 -19.52 22.68 0.25
C ALA A 137 -18.02 22.66 0.57
N PHE A 138 -17.47 21.51 0.97
CA PHE A 138 -16.04 21.37 1.24
C PHE A 138 -15.19 21.52 -0.03
N ARG A 139 -15.65 20.96 -1.15
CA ARG A 139 -14.96 21.11 -2.45
C ARG A 139 -14.90 22.57 -2.89
N ASP A 140 -15.98 23.31 -2.71
CA ASP A 140 -16.07 24.71 -3.15
C ASP A 140 -15.28 25.67 -2.24
N TRP A 141 -14.89 25.22 -1.03
CA TRP A 141 -14.03 25.96 -0.10
C TRP A 141 -12.52 25.85 -0.41
N LEU A 142 -12.07 24.74 -1.02
CA LEU A 142 -10.67 24.48 -1.39
C LEU A 142 -10.19 25.33 -2.58
#